data_AF-A0A942V5B3-F1
#
_entry.id   AF-A0A942V5B3-F1
#
_cell.length_a   1.000
_cell.length_b   1.000
_cell.length_c   1.000
_cell.angle_alpha   90.00
_cell.angle_beta   90.00
_cell.angle_gamma   90.00
#
_symmetry.space_group_name_H-M   'P 1'
#
loop_
_entity.id
_entity.type
_entity.pdbx_description
1 polymer ?
#
loop_
_entity_poly.entity_id
_entity_poly.type
_entity_poly.pdbx_seq_one_letter_code
_entity_poly.pdbx_strand_id
1 'polypeptide(L)'
;MSVPAVNSALDVANWFFKQAEREEIYLENEKVQHLLFLAQVHYALLNNKDYLSPSLFICDDNGFTEPNLAKTLSFGRPLMNRPDFPPQLNSFLTLIWKKYSPLSIRDLSSFIKNSPTYLDNYRMGQKNIVDVTSDSAQFKNHLTPAKFSQAEDGPLKKVLISQNGPVVVSKWQPRKLNSHKPKENFNV
;
A
#
# COMPACT_ATOMS: atom_id res chain seq x y z
N MET A 1 10.07 11.34 26.74
CA MET A 1 9.36 10.12 26.25
C MET A 1 8.61 10.54 25.00
N SER A 2 8.80 9.84 23.89
CA SER A 2 8.06 10.15 22.65
C SER A 2 6.63 9.67 22.80
N VAL A 3 5.66 10.52 22.47
CA VAL A 3 4.24 10.16 22.43
C VAL A 3 3.88 9.94 20.96
N PRO A 4 3.38 8.76 20.58
CA PRO A 4 3.01 8.51 19.20
C PRO A 4 1.84 9.41 18.77
N ALA A 5 1.82 9.83 17.51
CA ALA A 5 0.77 10.70 16.97
C ALA A 5 -0.62 10.05 16.93
N VAL A 6 -0.67 8.72 16.86
CA VAL A 6 -1.89 7.91 16.93
C VAL A 6 -1.76 6.80 17.95
N ASN A 7 -2.89 6.19 18.32
CA ASN A 7 -2.93 5.11 19.31
C ASN A 7 -2.58 3.73 18.74
N SER A 8 -2.75 3.52 17.43
CA SER A 8 -2.52 2.22 16.80
C SER A 8 -2.12 2.33 15.32
N ALA A 9 -1.27 1.41 14.87
CA ALA A 9 -0.98 1.23 13.44
C ALA A 9 -2.25 0.89 12.64
N LEU A 10 -3.23 0.24 13.28
CA LEU A 10 -4.50 -0.11 12.67
C LEU A 10 -5.30 1.13 12.26
N ASP A 11 -5.22 2.23 13.03
CA ASP A 11 -5.91 3.47 12.68
C ASP A 11 -5.31 4.08 11.41
N VAL A 12 -3.98 4.09 11.27
CA VAL A 12 -3.30 4.58 10.07
C VAL A 12 -3.60 3.69 8.86
N ALA A 13 -3.56 2.37 9.04
CA ALA A 13 -3.92 1.41 8.00
C ALA A 13 -5.37 1.59 7.54
N ASN A 14 -6.31 1.75 8.49
CA ASN A 14 -7.71 2.01 8.21
C ASN A 14 -7.92 3.34 7.48
N TRP A 15 -7.14 4.38 7.81
CA TRP A 15 -7.14 5.62 7.04
C TRP A 15 -6.80 5.37 5.56
N PHE A 16 -5.75 4.58 5.27
CA PHE A 16 -5.39 4.23 3.89
C PHE A 16 -6.47 3.40 3.20
N PHE A 17 -7.09 2.44 3.89
CA PHE A 17 -8.19 1.66 3.32
C PHE A 17 -9.39 2.55 2.98
N LYS A 18 -9.79 3.47 3.88
CA LYS A 18 -10.88 4.41 3.61
C LYS A 18 -10.56 5.41 2.51
N GLN A 19 -9.30 5.78 2.36
CA GLN A 19 -8.85 6.61 1.25
C GLN A 19 -8.95 5.85 -0.08
N ALA A 20 -8.56 4.58 -0.11
CA ALA A 20 -8.67 3.73 -1.30
C ALA A 20 -10.13 3.44 -1.67
N GLU A 21 -10.99 3.15 -0.68
CA GLU A 21 -12.45 3.00 -0.88
C GLU A 21 -13.05 4.26 -1.52
N ARG A 22 -12.68 5.45 -1.03
CA ARG A 22 -13.14 6.74 -1.58
C ARG A 22 -12.72 6.94 -3.03
N GLU A 23 -11.55 6.44 -3.41
CA GLU A 23 -11.03 6.51 -4.78
C GLU A 23 -11.45 5.29 -5.64
N GLU A 24 -12.30 4.41 -5.10
CA GLU A 24 -12.75 3.15 -5.74
C GLU A 24 -11.60 2.20 -6.15
N ILE A 25 -10.47 2.27 -5.43
CA ILE A 25 -9.28 1.46 -5.67
C ILE A 25 -9.21 0.35 -4.62
N TYR A 26 -8.87 -0.86 -5.06
CA TYR A 26 -8.49 -1.90 -4.12
C TYR A 26 -7.06 -1.71 -3.66
N LEU A 27 -6.89 -1.61 -2.36
CA LEU A 27 -5.58 -1.52 -1.73
C LEU A 27 -5.25 -2.84 -1.07
N GLU A 28 -4.24 -3.56 -1.53
CA GLU A 28 -3.83 -4.85 -0.98
C GLU A 28 -3.21 -4.71 0.41
N ASN A 29 -3.34 -5.76 1.23
CA ASN A 29 -2.83 -5.74 2.61
C ASN A 29 -1.30 -5.55 2.66
N GLU A 30 -0.56 -6.15 1.73
CA GLU A 30 0.90 -5.96 1.59
C GLU A 30 1.24 -4.51 1.23
N LYS A 31 0.48 -3.89 0.32
CA LYS A 31 0.67 -2.48 -0.04
C LYS A 31 0.47 -1.57 1.17
N VAL A 32 -0.49 -1.88 2.04
CA VAL A 32 -0.70 -1.13 3.29
C VAL A 32 0.48 -1.25 4.24
N GLN A 33 1.13 -2.41 4.33
CA GLN A 33 2.34 -2.56 5.14
C GLN A 33 3.46 -1.62 4.66
N HIS A 34 3.68 -1.57 3.34
CA HIS A 34 4.64 -0.65 2.73
C HIS A 34 4.26 0.83 2.95
N LEU A 35 2.99 1.20 2.79
CA LEU A 35 2.53 2.56 3.03
C LEU A 35 2.66 2.98 4.49
N LEU A 36 2.33 2.09 5.43
CA LEU A 36 2.48 2.31 6.86
C LEU A 36 3.94 2.50 7.24
N PHE A 37 4.82 1.63 6.76
CA PHE A 37 6.26 1.75 6.96
C PHE A 37 6.79 3.09 6.44
N LEU A 38 6.46 3.46 5.19
CA LEU A 38 6.88 4.73 4.61
C LEU A 38 6.31 5.93 5.38
N ALA A 39 5.05 5.86 5.82
CA ALA A 39 4.46 6.90 6.65
C ALA A 39 5.24 7.06 7.96
N GLN A 40 5.60 5.97 8.63
CA GLN A 40 6.40 6.00 9.85
C GLN A 40 7.78 6.64 9.62
N VAL A 41 8.48 6.24 8.55
CA VAL A 41 9.80 6.82 8.18
C VAL A 41 9.70 8.33 7.93
N HIS A 42 8.72 8.76 7.10
CA HIS A 42 8.52 10.18 6.80
C HIS A 42 8.15 10.98 8.04
N TYR A 43 7.31 10.43 8.91
CA TYR A 43 6.93 11.09 10.14
C TYR A 43 8.13 11.28 11.07
N ALA A 44 8.95 10.24 11.23
CA ALA A 44 10.18 10.30 12.01
C ALA A 44 11.15 11.37 11.47
N LEU A 45 11.30 11.47 10.15
CA LEU A 45 12.17 12.48 9.53
C LEU A 45 11.69 13.92 9.73
N LEU A 46 10.36 14.14 9.77
CA LEU A 46 9.78 15.47 9.92
C LEU A 46 9.64 15.91 11.38
N ASN A 47 9.57 14.97 12.32
CA ASN A 47 9.25 15.22 13.73
C ASN A 47 10.36 14.72 14.67
N ASN A 48 11.64 14.98 14.36
CA ASN A 48 12.78 14.68 15.23
C ASN A 48 12.82 13.23 15.76
N LYS A 49 12.53 12.26 14.89
CA LYS A 49 12.47 10.81 15.18
C LYS A 49 11.31 10.38 16.09
N ASP A 50 10.25 11.17 16.21
CA ASP A 50 9.03 10.74 16.91
C ASP A 50 8.26 9.67 16.14
N TYR A 51 7.37 8.98 16.85
CA TYR A 51 6.55 7.91 16.30
C TYR A 51 5.24 8.43 15.70
N LEU A 52 4.92 8.02 14.46
CA LEU A 52 3.57 8.20 13.92
C LEU A 52 2.58 7.31 14.70
N SER A 53 2.91 6.03 14.80
CA SER A 53 2.13 5.02 15.52
C SER A 53 3.05 4.22 16.44
N PRO A 54 2.53 3.63 17.54
CA PRO A 54 3.30 2.79 18.46
C PRO A 54 3.52 1.40 17.83
N SER A 55 4.32 1.36 16.78
CA SER A 55 4.50 0.18 15.94
C SER A 55 5.92 -0.35 15.99
N LEU A 56 6.05 -1.67 16.05
CA LEU A 56 7.31 -2.38 15.82
C LEU A 56 7.31 -2.93 14.40
N PHE A 57 8.39 -2.73 13.67
CA PHE A 57 8.55 -3.31 12.34
C PHE A 57 9.53 -4.45 12.40
N ILE A 58 9.22 -5.52 11.67
CA ILE A 58 10.15 -6.59 11.37
C ILE A 58 10.60 -6.49 9.91
N CYS A 59 11.86 -6.79 9.66
CA CYS A 59 12.45 -6.93 8.34
C CYS A 59 12.57 -8.43 8.01
N ASP A 60 11.97 -8.85 6.90
CA ASP A 60 12.06 -10.20 6.35
C ASP A 60 12.05 -10.18 4.81
N ASP A 61 11.89 -11.34 4.17
CA ASP A 61 11.88 -11.48 2.71
C ASP A 61 10.85 -10.59 2.00
N ASN A 62 9.80 -10.12 2.69
CA ASN A 62 8.75 -9.27 2.13
C ASN A 62 9.05 -7.78 2.29
N GLY A 63 10.12 -7.39 2.97
CA GLY A 63 10.40 -6.00 3.33
C GLY A 63 10.13 -5.74 4.80
N PHE A 64 9.57 -4.57 5.10
CA PHE A 64 9.18 -4.20 6.47
C PHE A 64 7.69 -4.45 6.70
N THR A 65 7.37 -5.10 7.80
CA THR A 65 6.00 -5.46 8.18
C THR A 65 5.76 -5.13 9.65
N GLU A 66 4.62 -4.52 9.96
CA GLU A 66 4.11 -4.46 11.33
C GLU A 66 3.36 -5.78 11.62
N PRO A 67 3.88 -6.63 12.51
CA PRO A 67 3.42 -8.02 12.64
C PRO A 67 2.00 -8.14 13.17
N ASN A 68 1.54 -7.24 14.05
CA ASN A 68 0.21 -7.33 14.64
C ASN A 68 -0.88 -6.94 13.63
N LEU A 69 -0.63 -5.92 12.83
CA LEU A 69 -1.47 -5.52 11.71
C LEU A 69 -1.50 -6.62 10.66
N ALA A 70 -0.35 -7.21 10.32
CA ALA A 70 -0.30 -8.31 9.36
C ALA A 70 -1.15 -9.50 9.85
N LYS A 71 -1.03 -9.86 11.13
CA LYS A 71 -1.84 -10.93 11.74
C LYS A 71 -3.32 -10.56 11.76
N THR A 72 -3.66 -9.32 12.12
CA THR A 72 -5.05 -8.84 12.13
C THR A 72 -5.67 -8.93 10.74
N LEU A 73 -4.99 -8.40 9.72
CA LEU A 73 -5.47 -8.39 8.34
C LEU A 73 -5.56 -9.79 7.72
N SER A 74 -4.83 -10.79 8.26
CA SER A 74 -4.95 -12.18 7.83
C SER A 74 -6.32 -12.80 8.15
N PHE A 75 -7.02 -12.29 9.17
CA PHE A 75 -8.40 -12.69 9.49
C PHE A 75 -9.46 -11.92 8.69
N GLY A 76 -9.03 -10.96 7.85
CA GLY A 76 -9.90 -10.04 7.13
C GLY A 76 -9.74 -8.60 7.62
N ARG A 77 -10.33 -7.67 6.88
CA ARG A 77 -10.32 -6.26 7.27
C ARG A 77 -11.38 -6.02 8.33
N PRO A 78 -11.02 -5.45 9.50
CA PRO A 78 -12.02 -5.09 10.48
C PRO A 78 -12.94 -4.01 9.91
N LEU A 79 -14.24 -4.14 10.20
CA LEU A 79 -15.22 -3.12 9.85
C LEU A 79 -15.04 -1.93 10.80
N MET A 80 -14.35 -0.90 10.32
CA MET A 80 -14.04 0.30 11.10
C MET A 80 -14.54 1.56 10.40
N ASN A 81 -14.98 2.54 11.19
CA ASN A 81 -15.24 3.89 10.70
C ASN A 81 -13.93 4.58 10.32
N ARG A 82 -14.00 5.61 9.48
CA ARG A 82 -12.83 6.43 9.18
C ARG A 82 -12.29 7.05 10.48
N PRO A 83 -10.97 6.97 10.76
CA PRO A 83 -10.41 7.62 11.93
C PRO A 83 -10.58 9.14 11.84
N ASP A 84 -10.98 9.76 12.94
CA ASP A 84 -11.08 11.22 13.05
C ASP A 84 -9.74 11.79 13.52
N PHE A 85 -8.83 11.97 12.56
CA PHE A 85 -7.51 12.53 12.83
C PHE A 85 -7.51 14.07 12.73
N PRO A 86 -6.63 14.75 13.49
CA PRO A 86 -6.41 16.19 13.33
C PRO A 86 -6.08 16.57 11.87
N PRO A 87 -6.47 17.77 11.40
CA PRO A 87 -6.25 18.20 10.01
C PRO A 87 -4.80 18.09 9.53
N GLN A 88 -3.84 18.35 10.41
CA GLN A 88 -2.40 18.25 10.11
C GLN A 88 -2.01 16.80 9.77
N LEU A 89 -2.48 15.83 10.56
CA LEU A 89 -2.19 14.42 10.36
C LEU A 89 -2.89 13.87 9.10
N ASN A 90 -4.15 14.28 8.87
CA ASN A 90 -4.85 13.98 7.63
C ASN A 90 -4.12 14.50 6.39
N SER A 91 -3.60 15.72 6.46
CA SER A 91 -2.81 16.34 5.37
C SER A 91 -1.51 15.58 5.14
N PHE A 92 -0.81 15.20 6.21
CA PHE A 92 0.39 14.38 6.15
C PHE A 92 0.12 13.03 5.45
N LEU A 93 -0.87 12.27 5.92
CA LEU A 93 -1.21 10.98 5.30
C LEU A 93 -1.66 11.11 3.85
N THR A 94 -2.32 12.24 3.50
CA THR A 94 -2.67 12.57 2.11
C THR A 94 -1.44 12.76 1.23
N LEU A 95 -0.37 13.37 1.75
CA LEU A 95 0.90 13.51 1.01
C LEU A 95 1.55 12.15 0.78
N ILE A 96 1.59 11.29 1.81
CA ILE A 96 2.10 9.91 1.68
C ILE A 96 1.29 9.14 0.64
N TRP A 97 -0.04 9.21 0.71
CA TRP A 97 -0.94 8.60 -0.27
C TRP A 97 -0.62 9.06 -1.70
N LYS A 98 -0.68 10.37 -1.96
CA LYS A 98 -0.41 10.94 -3.30
C LYS A 98 0.95 10.53 -3.86
N LYS A 99 1.95 10.37 -3.00
CA LYS A 99 3.31 10.02 -3.39
C LYS A 99 3.48 8.55 -3.74
N TYR A 100 2.86 7.64 -2.99
CA TYR A 100 3.15 6.21 -3.04
C TYR A 100 1.99 5.33 -3.52
N SER A 101 0.74 5.80 -3.44
CA SER A 101 -0.41 5.03 -3.93
C SER A 101 -0.38 4.75 -5.43
N PRO A 102 0.18 5.61 -6.32
CA PRO A 102 0.26 5.30 -7.74
C PRO A 102 1.23 4.16 -8.07
N LEU A 103 2.20 3.87 -7.19
CA LEU A 103 3.20 2.82 -7.44
C LEU A 103 2.57 1.43 -7.27
N SER A 104 3.00 0.48 -8.09
CA SER A 104 2.59 -0.91 -7.93
C SER A 104 3.19 -1.49 -6.63
N ILE A 105 2.63 -2.59 -6.12
CA ILE A 105 3.24 -3.32 -4.98
C ILE A 105 4.67 -3.72 -5.31
N ARG A 106 4.92 -4.20 -6.53
CA ARG A 106 6.25 -4.60 -6.99
C ARG A 106 7.24 -3.44 -6.94
N ASP A 107 6.83 -2.26 -7.40
CA ASP A 107 7.69 -1.08 -7.39
C ASP A 107 7.96 -0.59 -5.97
N LEU A 108 6.93 -0.60 -5.10
CA LEU A 108 7.10 -0.27 -3.68
C LEU A 108 8.02 -1.25 -2.96
N SER A 109 7.83 -2.56 -3.19
CA SER A 109 8.65 -3.61 -2.60
C SER A 109 10.10 -3.49 -3.06
N SER A 110 10.33 -3.31 -4.37
CA SER A 110 11.66 -3.06 -4.94
C SER A 110 12.29 -1.80 -4.35
N PHE A 111 11.54 -0.70 -4.28
CA PHE A 111 11.99 0.56 -3.70
C PHE A 111 12.43 0.41 -2.25
N ILE A 112 11.65 -0.29 -1.42
CA ILE A 112 11.96 -0.53 0.00
C ILE A 112 13.17 -1.46 0.12
N LYS A 113 13.23 -2.54 -0.66
CA LYS A 113 14.29 -3.55 -0.59
C LYS A 113 15.64 -3.05 -1.09
N ASN A 114 15.65 -2.02 -1.92
CA ASN A 114 16.88 -1.34 -2.36
C ASN A 114 17.35 -0.25 -1.39
N SER A 115 16.70 -0.07 -0.23
CA SER A 115 17.13 0.88 0.79
C SER A 115 18.31 0.34 1.62
N PRO A 116 19.25 1.20 2.07
CA PRO A 116 20.33 0.79 2.97
C PRO A 116 19.81 0.09 4.22
N THR A 117 18.73 0.61 4.82
CA THR A 117 18.15 0.02 6.03
C THR A 117 17.65 -1.40 5.82
N TYR A 118 17.08 -1.70 4.65
CA TYR A 118 16.70 -3.09 4.34
C TYR A 118 17.94 -3.96 4.20
N LEU A 119 18.96 -3.52 3.45
CA LEU A 119 20.19 -4.29 3.24
C LEU A 119 20.94 -4.57 4.54
N ASP A 120 20.95 -3.62 5.47
CA ASP A 120 21.61 -3.75 6.77
C ASP A 120 20.89 -4.75 7.69
N ASN A 121 19.55 -4.72 7.68
CA ASN A 121 18.72 -5.51 8.59
C ASN A 121 18.26 -6.86 8.02
N TYR A 122 18.25 -7.04 6.71
CA TYR A 122 17.76 -8.27 6.09
C TYR A 122 18.75 -9.42 6.25
N ARG A 123 18.26 -10.56 6.74
CA ARG A 123 18.98 -11.84 6.77
C ARG A 123 18.00 -12.93 6.34
N MET A 124 18.41 -13.73 5.34
CA MET A 124 17.56 -14.75 4.74
C MET A 124 17.00 -15.70 5.81
N GLY A 125 15.68 -15.87 5.82
CA GLY A 125 14.97 -16.74 6.77
C GLY A 125 14.85 -16.20 8.20
N GLN A 126 15.29 -14.97 8.48
CA GLN A 126 15.16 -14.34 9.79
C GLN A 126 14.12 -13.21 9.76
N LYS A 127 13.55 -12.92 10.94
CA LYS A 127 12.64 -11.77 11.16
C LYS A 127 13.29 -10.81 12.15
N ASN A 128 14.00 -9.82 11.63
CA ASN A 128 14.78 -8.91 12.46
C ASN A 128 13.92 -7.70 12.85
N ILE A 129 13.89 -7.36 14.13
CA ILE A 129 13.20 -6.14 14.61
C ILE A 129 14.02 -4.93 14.18
N VAL A 130 13.35 -3.90 13.65
CA VAL A 130 13.99 -2.68 13.16
C VAL A 130 13.45 -1.46 13.87
N ASP A 131 14.36 -0.62 14.36
CA ASP A 131 14.04 0.68 14.95
C ASP A 131 13.95 1.73 13.83
N VAL A 132 12.78 1.80 13.21
CA VAL A 132 12.47 2.69 12.08
C VAL A 132 12.71 4.16 12.42
N THR A 133 12.49 4.57 13.67
CA THR A 133 12.69 5.95 14.13
C THR A 133 14.17 6.31 14.17
N SER A 134 15.00 5.44 14.74
CA SER A 134 16.45 5.64 14.82
C SER A 134 17.11 5.62 13.44
N ASP A 135 16.64 4.73 12.56
CA ASP A 135 17.21 4.48 11.23
C ASP A 135 16.61 5.36 10.13
N SER A 136 15.58 6.16 10.44
CA SER A 136 14.87 7.02 9.49
C SER A 136 15.79 7.93 8.65
N ALA A 137 16.92 8.37 9.20
CA ALA A 137 17.92 9.18 8.49
C ALA A 137 18.55 8.47 7.29
N GLN A 138 18.71 7.14 7.34
CA GLN A 138 19.24 6.34 6.24
C GLN A 138 18.30 6.36 5.02
N PHE A 139 17.02 6.62 5.22
CA PHE A 139 16.06 6.78 4.14
C PHE A 139 16.11 8.16 3.48
N LYS A 140 16.68 9.19 4.11
CA LYS A 140 16.58 10.58 3.64
C LYS A 140 17.00 10.77 2.17
N ASN A 141 18.05 10.08 1.74
CA ASN A 141 18.57 10.14 0.36
C ASN A 141 17.85 9.20 -0.62
N HIS A 142 17.08 8.24 -0.10
CA HIS A 142 16.36 7.23 -0.88
C HIS A 142 14.86 7.53 -1.01
N LEU A 143 14.31 8.49 -0.26
CA LEU A 143 12.87 8.81 -0.28
C LEU A 143 12.40 9.59 -1.52
N THR A 144 13.31 9.98 -2.41
CA THR A 144 12.96 10.40 -3.77
C THR A 144 12.89 9.17 -4.66
N PRO A 145 11.69 8.70 -5.06
CA PRO A 145 11.61 7.68 -6.09
C PRO A 145 12.35 8.20 -7.33
N ALA A 146 13.38 7.46 -7.75
CA ALA A 146 14.24 7.85 -8.87
C ALA A 146 13.42 7.89 -10.15
N LYS A 147 12.97 9.10 -10.54
CA LYS A 147 12.22 9.42 -11.76
C LYS A 147 10.93 8.59 -11.94
N PHE A 148 9.81 9.28 -12.07
CA PHE A 148 8.60 8.75 -12.70
C PHE A 148 8.90 8.41 -14.17
N SER A 149 9.64 7.34 -14.41
CA SER A 149 9.85 6.74 -15.72
C SER A 149 8.71 5.78 -15.93
N GLN A 150 7.63 6.27 -16.54
CA GLN A 150 6.56 5.49 -17.16
C GLN A 150 6.32 4.14 -16.47
N ALA A 151 5.68 4.15 -15.30
CA ALA A 151 5.01 2.95 -14.82
C ALA A 151 4.06 2.53 -15.95
N GLU A 152 4.20 1.29 -16.43
CA GLU A 152 3.24 0.74 -17.39
C GLU A 152 1.84 0.99 -16.85
N ASP A 153 1.06 1.72 -17.64
CA ASP A 153 -0.28 2.22 -17.34
C ASP A 153 -1.26 1.02 -17.36
N GLY A 154 -1.08 0.10 -16.41
CA GLY A 154 -2.05 -0.93 -16.12
C GLY A 154 -3.20 -0.26 -15.36
N PRO A 155 -4.44 -0.24 -15.90
CA PRO A 155 -5.53 0.46 -15.23
C PRO A 155 -5.74 -0.12 -13.84
N LEU A 156 -5.74 0.77 -12.83
CA LEU A 156 -6.14 0.44 -11.46
C LEU A 156 -7.47 -0.31 -11.52
N LYS A 157 -7.47 -1.57 -11.07
CA LYS A 157 -8.64 -2.44 -11.22
C LYS A 157 -9.71 -1.99 -10.23
N LYS A 158 -10.89 -1.64 -10.74
CA LYS A 158 -12.07 -1.33 -9.91
C LYS A 158 -12.54 -2.61 -9.22
N VAL A 159 -12.64 -2.56 -7.89
CA VAL A 159 -13.06 -3.70 -7.06
C VAL A 159 -14.27 -3.27 -6.26
N LEU A 160 -15.31 -4.10 -6.26
CA LEU A 160 -16.52 -3.89 -5.46
C LEU A 160 -16.50 -4.85 -4.26
N ILE A 161 -17.09 -4.44 -3.16
CA ILE A 161 -17.27 -5.31 -1.98
C ILE A 161 -18.55 -6.12 -2.19
N SER A 162 -18.43 -7.45 -2.30
CA SER A 162 -19.56 -8.38 -2.35
C SER A 162 -19.83 -9.02 -0.98
N GLN A 163 -20.93 -9.76 -0.85
CA GLN A 163 -21.25 -10.54 0.35
C GLN A 163 -20.15 -11.55 0.74
N ASN A 164 -19.33 -12.00 -0.21
CA ASN A 164 -18.24 -12.97 0.00
C ASN A 164 -16.85 -12.31 0.05
N GLY A 165 -16.79 -10.97 0.19
CA GLY A 165 -15.55 -10.21 0.20
C GLY A 165 -15.28 -9.44 -1.11
N PRO A 166 -14.06 -8.90 -1.28
CA PRO A 166 -13.72 -8.04 -2.40
C PRO A 166 -13.72 -8.79 -3.74
N VAL A 167 -14.39 -8.25 -4.76
CA VAL A 167 -14.48 -8.82 -6.11
C VAL A 167 -13.91 -7.82 -7.12
N VAL A 168 -12.90 -8.25 -7.87
CA VAL A 168 -12.29 -7.47 -8.96
C VAL A 168 -13.23 -7.48 -10.16
N VAL A 169 -13.65 -6.30 -10.63
CA VAL A 169 -14.58 -6.17 -11.75
C VAL A 169 -13.82 -5.77 -13.01
N SER A 170 -13.87 -6.61 -14.03
CA SER A 170 -13.48 -6.24 -15.39
C SER A 170 -14.67 -5.66 -16.14
N LYS A 171 -14.43 -4.67 -17.02
CA LYS A 171 -15.46 -4.19 -17.95
C LYS A 171 -15.88 -5.35 -18.85
N TRP A 172 -17.18 -5.67 -18.84
CA TRP A 172 -17.75 -6.67 -19.73
C TRP A 172 -17.53 -6.29 -21.19
N GLN A 173 -16.89 -7.16 -21.98
CA GLN A 173 -16.68 -6.98 -23.41
C GLN A 173 -17.60 -7.94 -24.18
N PRO A 174 -18.66 -7.44 -24.84
CA PRO A 174 -19.55 -8.30 -25.62
C PRO A 174 -18.79 -8.97 -26.76
N ARG A 175 -19.01 -10.28 -26.93
CA ARG A 175 -18.44 -11.05 -28.05
C ARG A 175 -19.04 -10.52 -29.35
N LYS A 176 -18.19 -10.09 -30.30
CA LYS A 176 -18.65 -9.72 -31.64
C LYS A 176 -19.19 -10.96 -32.35
N LEU A 177 -20.49 -10.96 -32.64
CA LEU A 177 -21.10 -11.99 -33.48
C LEU A 177 -20.66 -11.73 -34.92
N ASN A 178 -19.84 -12.63 -35.48
CA ASN A 178 -19.57 -12.61 -36.91
C ASN A 178 -20.86 -12.99 -37.64
N SER A 179 -21.41 -12.08 -38.43
CA SER A 179 -22.52 -12.36 -39.33
C SER A 179 -22.04 -13.34 -40.40
N HIS A 180 -22.31 -14.63 -40.20
CA HIS A 180 -22.11 -15.64 -41.22
C HIS A 180 -23.14 -15.36 -42.33
N LYS A 181 -22.73 -14.72 -43.43
CA LYS A 181 -23.56 -14.69 -44.64
C LYS A 181 -23.61 -16.12 -45.20
N PRO A 182 -24.81 -16.72 -45.37
CA PRO A 182 -24.92 -17.99 -46.07
C PRO A 182 -24.55 -17.76 -47.54
N LYS A 183 -23.74 -18.66 -48.10
CA LYS A 183 -23.50 -18.70 -49.54
C LYS A 183 -24.75 -19.28 -50.19
N GLU A 184 -25.60 -18.43 -50.74
CA GLU A 184 -26.63 -18.85 -51.68
C GLU A 184 -25.93 -19.21 -53.00
N ASN A 185 -25.73 -20.50 -53.24
CA ASN A 185 -25.44 -21.02 -54.57
C ASN A 185 -26.79 -21.32 -55.24
N PHE A 186 -27.32 -20.39 -56.02
CA PHE A 186 -28.36 -20.70 -56.99
C PHE A 186 -27.67 -21.13 -58.30
N ASN A 187 -27.70 -22.43 -58.59
CA ASN A 187 -27.46 -22.95 -59.92
C ASN A 187 -28.75 -22.81 -60.73
N VAL A 188 -28.67 -22.18 -61.89
CA VAL A 188 -29.60 -22.32 -63.02
C VAL A 188 -28.79 -22.81 -64.21
#